data_AF-A0A7S1P0V7-F1
#
_entry.id   AF-A0A7S1P0V7-F1
#
_cell.length_a   1.000
_cell.length_b   1.000
_cell.length_c   1.000
_cell.angle_alpha   90.00
_cell.angle_beta   90.00
_cell.angle_gamma   90.00
#
_symmetry.space_group_name_H-M   'P 1'
#
loop_
_entity.id
_entity.type
_entity.pdbx_description
1 polymer ?
#
loop_
_entity_poly.entity_id
_entity_poly.type
_entity_poly.pdbx_seq_one_letter_code
_entity_poly.pdbx_strand_id
1 'polypeptide(L)'
;TILRSIGDGLYFLEQPLLAAGVNAGLRSVVVRLEGSGDLLVINPVAPTRECMRLLNSLGGKVAGIVVANTAPEHQIYVKTFADRYPDAPVYAARPPDQDNT
;
A
#
# COMPACT_ATOMS: atom_id res chain seq x y z
N THR A 1 5.77 10.94 6.03
CA THR A 1 5.75 9.47 5.84
C THR A 1 7.09 8.92 6.26
N ILE A 2 7.12 7.83 7.02
CA ILE A 2 8.38 7.18 7.44
C ILE A 2 8.51 5.87 6.68
N LEU A 3 9.67 5.64 6.06
CA LEU A 3 10.05 4.36 5.48
C LEU A 3 10.93 3.61 6.48
N ARG A 4 10.56 2.36 6.80
CA ARG A 4 11.31 1.48 7.70
C ARG A 4 11.56 0.15 7.02
N SER A 5 12.80 -0.32 6.96
CA SER A 5 13.09 -1.72 6.61
C SER A 5 13.04 -2.58 7.88
N ILE A 6 12.49 -3.78 7.76
CA ILE A 6 12.47 -4.78 8.87
C ILE A 6 13.21 -6.07 8.52
N GLY A 7 13.86 -6.10 7.35
CA GLY A 7 14.57 -7.25 6.81
C GLY A 7 14.72 -7.11 5.30
N ASP A 8 15.38 -8.10 4.70
CA ASP A 8 15.63 -8.12 3.26
C ASP A 8 14.32 -8.15 2.49
N GLY A 9 14.11 -7.13 1.65
CA GLY A 9 12.92 -7.01 0.82
C GLY A 9 11.62 -6.67 1.55
N LEU A 10 11.64 -6.38 2.85
CA LEU A 10 10.43 -6.08 3.63
C LEU A 10 10.48 -4.68 4.25
N TYR A 11 9.52 -3.85 3.87
CA TYR A 11 9.49 -2.44 4.23
C TYR A 11 8.11 -1.99 4.71
N PHE A 12 8.08 -0.98 5.57
CA PHE A 12 6.88 -0.30 6.02
C PHE A 12 6.89 1.16 5.58
N LEU A 13 5.74 1.65 5.11
CA LEU A 13 5.46 3.07 4.91
C LEU A 13 4.42 3.49 5.95
N GLU A 14 4.83 4.34 6.89
CA GLU A 14 4.03 4.74 8.05
C GLU A 14 3.58 6.20 7.92
N GLN A 15 2.32 6.47 8.20
CA GLN A 15 1.72 7.80 8.21
C GLN A 15 0.82 7.98 9.44
N PRO A 16 0.76 9.17 10.04
CA PRO A 16 -0.28 9.45 11.03
C PRO A 16 -1.65 9.47 10.33
N LEU A 17 -2.63 8.83 10.96
CA LEU A 17 -4.04 8.94 10.63
C LEU A 17 -4.72 9.73 11.74
N LEU A 18 -5.16 10.93 11.40
CA LEU A 18 -6.00 11.77 12.25
C LEU A 18 -7.42 11.69 11.71
N ALA A 19 -8.28 10.93 12.38
CA ALA A 19 -9.67 10.75 11.99
C ALA A 19 -10.55 10.65 13.23
N ALA A 20 -11.68 11.36 13.24
CA ALA A 20 -12.67 11.33 14.32
C ALA A 20 -12.10 11.52 15.74
N GLY A 21 -11.07 12.35 15.90
CA GLY A 21 -10.41 12.60 17.20
C GLY A 21 -9.42 11.51 17.65
N VAL A 22 -9.23 10.46 16.84
CA VAL A 22 -8.22 9.43 17.06
C VAL A 22 -6.92 9.81 16.33
N ASN A 23 -5.80 9.68 17.04
CA ASN A 23 -4.46 9.74 16.46
C ASN A 23 -3.86 8.33 16.45
N ALA A 24 -3.88 7.70 15.27
CA ALA A 24 -3.37 6.35 15.07
C ALA A 24 -2.26 6.36 14.00
N GLY A 25 -1.44 5.31 14.00
CA GLY A 25 -0.52 5.04 12.90
C GLY A 25 -1.21 4.20 11.82
N LEU A 26 -1.14 4.64 10.57
CA LEU A 26 -1.53 3.85 9.40
C LEU A 26 -0.26 3.33 8.72
N ARG A 27 -0.25 2.06 8.35
CA ARG A 27 0.92 1.39 7.77
C ARG A 27 0.56 0.69 6.47
N SER A 28 1.35 0.94 5.44
CA SER A 28 1.44 0.07 4.27
C SER A 28 2.67 -0.82 4.39
N VAL A 29 2.53 -2.08 3.95
CA VAL A 29 3.65 -3.03 3.86
C VAL A 29 4.07 -3.11 2.40
N VAL A 30 5.37 -3.03 2.14
CA VAL A 30 5.94 -3.19 0.81
C VAL A 30 6.85 -4.40 0.83
N VAL A 31 6.60 -5.34 -0.07
CA VAL A 31 7.38 -6.57 -0.23
C VAL A 31 8.10 -6.50 -1.58
N ARG A 32 9.39 -6.76 -1.59
CA ARG A 32 10.14 -7.00 -2.82
C ARG A 32 9.98 -8.45 -3.23
N LEU A 33 9.54 -8.67 -4.47
CA LEU A 33 9.39 -9.98 -5.05
C LEU A 33 10.75 -10.54 -5.47
N GLU A 34 11.02 -11.78 -5.07
CA GLU A 34 12.22 -12.49 -5.52
C GLU A 34 12.18 -12.73 -7.04
N GLY A 35 13.37 -12.78 -7.66
CA GLY A 35 13.51 -12.94 -9.10
C GLY A 35 13.35 -11.63 -9.88
N SER A 36 12.19 -10.97 -9.81
CA SER A 36 11.96 -9.71 -10.55
C SER A 36 12.53 -8.48 -9.86
N GLY A 37 12.60 -8.48 -8.52
CA GLY A 37 12.96 -7.30 -7.74
C GLY A 37 11.87 -6.23 -7.68
N ASP A 38 10.69 -6.51 -8.25
CA ASP A 38 9.52 -5.62 -8.23
C ASP A 38 8.87 -5.58 -6.84
N LEU A 39 7.93 -4.66 -6.67
CA LEU A 39 7.32 -4.33 -5.38
C LEU A 39 5.84 -4.71 -5.36
N LEU A 40 5.42 -5.41 -4.32
CA LEU A 40 4.02 -5.57 -3.95
C LEU A 40 3.70 -4.61 -2.80
N VAL A 41 2.69 -3.76 -2.99
CA VAL A 41 2.23 -2.80 -1.97
C VAL A 41 0.97 -3.33 -1.33
N ILE A 42 0.94 -3.50 -0.02
CA ILE A 42 -0.19 -3.99 0.76
C ILE A 42 -0.74 -2.86 1.61
N ASN A 43 -2.07 -2.67 1.59
CA ASN A 43 -2.81 -1.66 2.33
C ASN A 43 -2.23 -0.26 2.14
N PRO A 44 -2.33 0.32 0.94
CA PRO A 44 -1.73 1.62 0.64
C PRO A 44 -2.18 2.70 1.63
N VAL A 45 -1.25 3.60 1.95
CA VAL A 45 -1.50 4.83 2.72
C VAL A 45 -1.68 6.01 1.76
N ALA A 46 -1.91 7.23 2.24
CA ALA A 46 -2.10 8.38 1.37
C ALA A 46 -0.88 8.57 0.41
N PRO A 47 -1.08 8.74 -0.90
CA PRO A 47 -0.01 8.86 -1.89
C PRO A 47 0.59 10.28 -1.90
N THR A 48 1.11 10.72 -0.75
CA THR A 48 1.80 12.00 -0.62
C THR A 48 3.08 11.99 -1.47
N ARG A 49 3.59 13.17 -1.84
CA ARG A 49 4.85 13.29 -2.59
C ARG A 49 6.00 12.56 -1.91
N GLU A 50 6.08 12.67 -0.58
CA GLU A 50 7.09 12.00 0.22
C GLU A 50 6.92 10.48 0.19
N CYS A 51 5.69 9.97 0.32
CA CYS A 51 5.39 8.54 0.24
C CYS A 51 5.82 7.94 -1.10
N MET A 52 5.48 8.61 -2.21
CA MET A 52 5.85 8.15 -3.55
C MET A 52 7.36 8.19 -3.77
N ARG A 53 8.04 9.25 -3.29
CA ARG A 53 9.50 9.35 -3.36
C ARG A 53 10.19 8.22 -2.60
N LEU A 54 9.72 7.92 -1.38
CA LEU A 54 10.27 6.84 -0.56
C LEU A 54 10.02 5.47 -1.20
N LEU A 55 8.80 5.21 -1.68
CA LEU A 55 8.48 3.97 -2.38
C LEU A 55 9.34 3.79 -3.64
N ASN A 56 9.42 4.81 -4.49
CA ASN A 56 10.21 4.76 -5.72
C ASN A 56 11.71 4.60 -5.45
N SER A 57 12.22 5.08 -4.30
CA SER A 57 13.62 4.91 -3.91
C SER A 57 13.99 3.45 -3.59
N LEU A 58 13.00 2.58 -3.35
CA LEU A 58 13.23 1.15 -3.21
C LEU A 58 13.61 0.50 -4.55
N GLY A 59 13.28 1.11 -5.70
CA GLY A 59 13.52 0.52 -7.01
C GLY A 59 12.64 -0.71 -7.31
N GLY A 60 12.59 -1.10 -8.58
CA GLY A 60 11.62 -2.06 -9.10
C GLY A 60 10.30 -1.40 -9.50
N LYS A 61 9.47 -2.10 -10.27
CA LYS A 61 8.11 -1.64 -10.61
C LYS A 61 7.16 -2.00 -9.48
N VAL A 62 6.06 -1.25 -9.34
CA VAL A 62 4.95 -1.72 -8.50
C VAL A 62 4.20 -2.79 -9.30
N ALA A 63 4.39 -4.06 -8.95
CA ALA A 63 3.78 -5.21 -9.63
C ALA A 63 2.33 -5.46 -9.18
N GLY A 64 1.91 -4.90 -8.06
CA GLY A 64 0.55 -4.99 -7.59
C GLY A 64 0.28 -4.17 -6.33
N ILE A 65 -0.99 -3.81 -6.16
CA ILE A 65 -1.50 -3.10 -5.00
C ILE A 65 -2.59 -3.97 -4.36
N VAL A 66 -2.33 -4.48 -3.17
CA VAL A 66 -3.24 -5.35 -2.41
C VAL A 66 -3.98 -4.54 -1.37
N VAL A 67 -5.29 -4.74 -1.28
CA VAL A 67 -6.17 -4.18 -0.25
C VAL A 67 -6.69 -5.36 0.56
N ALA A 68 -6.04 -5.64 1.70
CA ALA A 68 -6.22 -6.90 2.42
C ALA A 68 -7.48 -6.94 3.30
N ASN A 69 -8.21 -5.83 3.42
CA ASN A 69 -9.45 -5.76 4.20
C ASN A 69 -10.45 -4.77 3.59
N THR A 70 -11.66 -4.80 4.13
CA THR A 70 -12.74 -3.87 3.75
C THR A 70 -12.79 -2.61 4.63
N ALA A 71 -11.75 -2.37 5.43
CA ALA A 71 -11.74 -1.30 6.41
C ALA A 71 -11.52 0.07 5.72
N PRO A 72 -12.37 1.08 5.99
CA PRO A 72 -12.38 2.33 5.24
C PRO A 72 -11.04 3.09 5.25
N GLU A 73 -10.29 3.02 6.34
CA GLU A 73 -9.06 3.77 6.57
C GLU A 73 -7.96 3.53 5.53
N HIS A 74 -7.97 2.36 4.90
CA HIS A 74 -7.06 2.04 3.79
C HIS A 74 -7.74 2.19 2.42
N GLN A 75 -9.03 1.86 2.33
CA GLN A 75 -9.75 1.87 1.06
C GLN A 75 -9.82 3.25 0.41
N ILE A 76 -9.94 4.32 1.20
CA ILE A 76 -10.03 5.69 0.69
C ILE A 76 -8.82 6.11 -0.16
N TYR A 77 -7.65 5.51 0.09
CA TYR A 77 -6.42 5.86 -0.62
C TYR A 77 -6.17 5.03 -1.87
N VAL A 78 -6.82 3.87 -2.02
CA VAL A 78 -6.54 2.87 -3.06
C VAL A 78 -6.59 3.48 -4.46
N LYS A 79 -7.69 4.17 -4.79
CA LYS A 79 -7.88 4.82 -6.10
C LYS A 79 -6.76 5.81 -6.38
N THR A 80 -6.53 6.75 -5.46
CA THR A 80 -5.52 7.81 -5.64
C THR A 80 -4.08 7.29 -5.66
N PHE A 81 -3.82 6.15 -5.01
CA PHE A 81 -2.53 5.48 -5.02
C PHE A 81 -2.31 4.73 -6.33
N ALA A 82 -3.32 3.99 -6.80
CA ALA A 82 -3.28 3.29 -8.08
C ALA A 82 -3.11 4.25 -9.26
N ASP A 83 -3.69 5.45 -9.19
CA ASP A 83 -3.49 6.50 -10.20
C ASP A 83 -2.00 6.93 -10.33
N ARG A 84 -1.13 6.62 -9.34
CA ARG A 84 0.33 6.86 -9.41
C ARG A 84 1.10 5.75 -10.10
N TYR A 85 0.50 4.57 -10.22
CA TYR A 85 1.10 3.36 -10.79
C TYR A 85 0.06 2.69 -11.72
N PRO A 86 -0.29 3.32 -12.86
CA PRO A 86 -1.42 2.90 -13.70
C PRO A 86 -1.28 1.48 -14.28
N ASP A 87 -0.07 0.97 -14.38
CA ASP A 87 0.20 -0.39 -14.87
C ASP A 87 0.10 -1.46 -13.75
N ALA A 88 -0.04 -1.05 -12.49
CA ALA A 88 -0.10 -1.97 -11.36
C ALA A 88 -1.55 -2.47 -11.14
N PRO A 89 -1.82 -3.79 -11.23
CA PRO A 89 -3.13 -4.32 -10.91
C PRO A 89 -3.48 -4.13 -9.43
N VAL A 90 -4.76 -3.93 -9.15
CA VAL A 90 -5.31 -3.82 -7.78
C VAL A 90 -6.00 -5.14 -7.40
N TYR A 91 -5.59 -5.72 -6.27
CA TYR A 91 -6.15 -6.94 -5.69
C TYR A 91 -6.88 -6.59 -4.39
N ALA A 92 -8.21 -6.47 -4.43
CA ALA A 92 -8.99 -6.11 -3.26
C ALA A 92 -9.67 -7.33 -2.62
N ALA A 93 -9.63 -7.40 -1.28
CA ALA A 93 -10.46 -8.30 -0.51
C ALA A 93 -11.94 -8.03 -0.81
N ARG A 94 -12.71 -9.09 -1.00
CA ARG A 94 -14.16 -9.02 -1.19
C ARG A 94 -14.87 -9.40 0.10
N PRO A 95 -16.06 -8.83 0.35
CA PRO A 95 -16.97 -9.36 1.36
C PRO A 95 -17.25 -10.86 1.11
N PRO A 96 -17.35 -11.71 2.16
CA PRO A 96 -17.57 -13.16 2.03
C PRO A 96 -18.82 -13.56 1.23
N ASP A 97 -19.79 -12.65 1.08
CA ASP A 97 -21.04 -12.84 0.34
C ASP A 97 -20.95 -12.50 -1.16
N GLN A 98 -19.78 -12.07 -1.66
CA GLN A 98 -19.56 -11.70 -3.08
C GLN A 98 -18.71 -12.70 -3.88
N ASP A 99 -18.54 -13.92 -3.38
CA ASP A 99 -17.75 -14.97 -4.05
C ASP A 99 -18.54 -15.84 -5.06
N ASN A 100 -19.84 -15.57 -5.28
CA ASN A 100 -20.73 -16.42 -6.09
C ASN A 100 -21.49 -15.67 -7.22
N THR A 101 -20.88 -14.70 -7.88
CA THR A 101 -21.38 -14.15 -9.15
C THR A 101 -20.27 -13.88 -10.14
#